data_AF-V9VAZ8-F1
#
_entry.id   AF-V9VAZ8-F1
#
_cell.length_a   1.000
_cell.length_b   1.000
_cell.length_c   1.000
_cell.angle_alpha   90.00
_cell.angle_beta   90.00
_cell.angle_gamma   90.00
#
_symmetry.space_group_name_H-M   'P 1'
#
loop_
_entity.id
_entity.type
_entity.pdbx_description
1 polymer ?
#
loop_
_entity_poly.entity_id
_entity_poly.type
_entity_poly.pdbx_seq_one_letter_code
_entity_poly.pdbx_strand_id
1 'polypeptide(L)' 'MTYDEALKFFGTGRAIGDALGVTGSRVSQCRTTGGFSYPMQCVLEKESSGALIAKREDDPANSLKKSAA' A
#
# COMPACT_ATOMS: atom_id res chain seq x y z
N MET A 1 -5.99 -2.94 -1.80
CA MET A 1 -4.72 -3.59 -2.17
C MET A 1 -3.84 -3.82 -0.96
N THR A 2 -3.28 -5.01 -0.84
CA THR A 2 -2.32 -5.40 0.21
C THR A 2 -0.86 -5.09 -0.18
N TYR A 3 0.06 -5.15 0.79
CA TYR A 3 1.50 -5.05 0.52
C TYR A 3 2.00 -6.13 -0.44
N ASP A 4 1.53 -7.37 -0.27
CA ASP A 4 1.99 -8.51 -1.08
C ASP A 4 1.50 -8.43 -2.52
N GLU A 5 0.29 -7.90 -2.76
CA GLU A 5 -0.21 -7.62 -4.11
C GLU A 5 0.68 -6.58 -4.83
N ALA A 6 1.02 -5.48 -4.14
CA ALA A 6 1.94 -4.48 -4.69
C ALA A 6 3.33 -5.07 -4.92
N LEU A 7 3.86 -5.87 -3.98
CA LEU A 7 5.16 -6.51 -4.13
C LEU A 7 5.18 -7.49 -5.30
N LYS A 8 4.10 -8.24 -5.53
CA LYS A 8 3.97 -9.14 -6.67
C LYS A 8 3.99 -8.38 -8.00
N PHE A 9 3.38 -7.20 -8.08
CA PHE A 9 3.35 -6.38 -9.29
C PHE A 9 4.68 -5.65 -9.54
N PHE A 10 5.18 -4.91 -8.55
CA PHE A 10 6.39 -4.09 -8.67
C PHE A 10 7.70 -4.89 -8.49
N GLY A 11 7.63 -6.12 -7.97
CA GLY A 11 8.75 -7.04 -7.77
C GLY A 11 9.63 -6.73 -6.56
N THR A 12 9.81 -5.46 -6.20
CA THR A 12 10.66 -5.07 -5.04
C THR A 12 10.05 -3.93 -4.24
N GLY A 13 10.36 -3.88 -2.94
CA GLY A 13 9.97 -2.74 -2.09
C GLY A 13 10.58 -1.41 -2.55
N ARG A 14 11.73 -1.44 -3.24
CA ARG A 14 12.32 -0.24 -3.84
C ARG A 14 11.45 0.30 -4.97
N ALA A 15 11.01 -0.56 -5.89
CA ALA A 15 10.12 -0.16 -6.99
C ALA A 15 8.78 0.38 -6.49
N ILE A 16 8.22 -0.18 -5.40
CA ILE A 16 7.05 0.39 -4.71
C ILE A 16 7.36 1.80 -4.19
N GLY A 17 8.53 1.99 -3.57
CA GLY A 17 8.97 3.29 -3.06
C GLY A 17 9.12 4.34 -4.16
N ASP A 18 9.73 3.95 -5.29
CA ASP A 18 9.90 4.80 -6.47
C ASP A 18 8.51 5.21 -7.03
N ALA A 19 7.56 4.28 -7.15
CA ALA A 19 6.19 4.56 -7.60
C ALA A 19 5.42 5.49 -6.64
N LEU A 20 5.64 5.36 -5.33
CA LEU A 20 5.02 6.20 -4.31
C LEU A 20 5.74 7.55 -4.10
N GLY A 21 6.94 7.73 -4.65
CA GLY A 21 7.80 8.87 -4.34
C GLY A 21 8.27 8.90 -2.87
N VAL A 22 8.45 7.74 -2.24
CA VAL A 22 8.86 7.61 -0.83
C VAL A 22 10.09 6.72 -0.66
N THR A 23 10.74 6.81 0.51
CA THR A 23 11.90 5.99 0.81
C THR A 23 11.54 4.51 1.05
N GLY A 24 12.50 3.61 0.85
CA GLY A 24 12.33 2.19 1.19
C GLY A 24 12.00 1.95 2.67
N SER A 25 12.51 2.80 3.58
CA SER A 25 12.14 2.75 5.01
C SER A 25 10.66 3.03 5.21
N ARG A 26 10.07 3.96 4.45
CA ARG A 26 8.63 4.23 4.50
C ARG A 26 7.82 3.05 3.98
N VAL A 27 8.27 2.40 2.90
CA VAL A 27 7.65 1.17 2.39
C VAL A 27 7.70 0.04 3.43
N SER A 28 8.83 -0.13 4.12
CA SER A 28 8.97 -1.11 5.20
C SER A 28 8.02 -0.80 6.37
N GLN A 29 7.84 0.48 6.71
CA GLN A 29 6.84 0.87 7.72
C GLN A 29 5.44 0.49 7.28
N CYS A 30 5.04 0.79 6.03
CA CYS A 30 3.74 0.38 5.49
C CYS A 30 3.50 -1.11 5.65
N ARG A 31 4.50 -1.96 5.36
CA ARG A 31 4.42 -3.41 5.60
C ARG A 31 4.15 -3.73 7.06
N THR A 32 4.89 -3.12 7.99
CA THR A 32 4.71 -3.37 9.44
C THR A 32 3.39 -2.83 9.99
N THR A 33 2.85 -1.76 9.41
CA THR A 33 1.57 -1.16 9.81
C THR A 33 0.37 -1.88 9.20
N GLY A 34 0.57 -2.96 8.44
CA GLY A 34 -0.51 -3.77 7.87
C GLY A 34 -0.93 -3.36 6.46
N GLY A 35 -0.17 -2.52 5.76
CA GLY A 35 -0.43 -2.15 4.37
C GLY A 35 -0.26 -0.67 4.07
N PHE A 36 -0.81 -0.25 2.93
CA PHE A 36 -0.77 1.12 2.47
C PHE A 36 -2.05 1.86 2.84
N SER A 37 -1.92 3.12 3.27
CA SER A 37 -3.08 4.02 3.39
C SER A 37 -3.83 4.13 2.05
N TYR A 38 -5.13 4.41 2.09
CA TYR A 38 -5.93 4.49 0.87
C TYR A 38 -5.37 5.48 -0.19
N PRO A 39 -4.86 6.68 0.17
CA PRO A 39 -4.20 7.55 -0.81
C PRO A 39 -2.99 6.92 -1.50
N MET A 40 -2.15 6.19 -0.76
CA MET A 40 -1.02 5.45 -1.33
C MET A 40 -1.51 4.33 -2.26
N GLN A 41 -2.61 3.66 -1.91
CA GLN A 41 -3.20 2.66 -2.79
C GLN A 41 -3.67 3.26 -4.11
N CYS A 42 -4.28 4.45 -4.11
CA CYS A 42 -4.68 5.14 -5.35
C CYS A 42 -3.49 5.51 -6.24
N VAL A 43 -2.34 5.89 -5.65
CA VAL A 43 -1.11 6.15 -6.41
C VAL A 43 -0.62 4.85 -7.06
N LEU A 44 -0.52 3.76 -6.30
CA LEU A 44 -0.09 2.46 -6.82
C LEU A 44 -1.03 1.91 -7.90
N GLU A 45 -2.35 2.09 -7.74
CA GLU A 45 -3.35 1.76 -8.77
C GLU A 45 -3.06 2.52 -10.07
N LYS A 46 -2.85 3.84 -9.99
CA LYS A 46 -2.50 4.67 -11.14
C LYS A 46 -1.18 4.25 -11.80
N GLU A 47 -0.11 4.07 -11.02
CA GLU A 47 1.22 3.67 -11.52
C GLU A 47 1.21 2.26 -12.12
N SER A 48 0.31 1.40 -11.64
CA SER A 48 0.10 0.06 -12.20
C SER A 48 -0.83 0.02 -13.42
N SER A 49 -1.28 1.18 -13.92
CA SER A 49 -2.29 1.28 -14.99
C SER A 49 -3.58 0.49 -14.68
N GLY A 50 -3.98 0.45 -13.41
CA GLY A 50 -5.18 -0.26 -12.95
C GLY A 50 -5.01 -1.76 -12.71
N ALA A 51 -3.79 -2.32 -12.83
CA ALA A 51 -3.53 -3.72 -12.48
C ALA A 51 -3.70 -4.00 -10.98
N LEU A 52 -3.42 -3.00 -10.15
CA LEU A 52 -3.71 -3.00 -8.72
C LEU A 52 -4.96 -2.16 -8.45
N ILE A 53 -5.84 -2.62 -7.57
CA ILE A 53 -7.11 -1.93 -7.25
C ILE A 53 -7.06 -1.38 -5.82
N ALA A 54 -7.28 -0.07 -5.69
CA ALA A 54 -7.35 0.58 -4.39
C ALA A 54 -8.65 0.18 -3.65
N LYS A 55 -8.51 -0.27 -2.41
CA LYS A 55 -9.64 -0.72 -1.58
C LYS A 55 -9.55 -0.07 -0.21
N ARG A 56 -10.59 0.66 0.18
CA ARG A 56 -10.66 1.30 1.51
C ARG A 56 -10.56 0.28 2.65
N GLU A 57 -11.06 -0.94 2.43
CA GLU A 57 -11.03 -2.02 3.41
C GLU A 57 -9.60 -2.45 3.77
N ASP A 58 -8.65 -2.30 2.84
CA ASP A 58 -7.24 -2.63 3.05
C ASP A 58 -6.45 -1.46 3.65
N ASP A 59 -7.09 -0.31 3.94
CA ASP A 59 -6.45 0.78 4.67
C ASP A 59 -6.26 0.35 6.15
N PRO A 60 -5.02 0.31 6.66
CA PRO A 60 -4.77 -0.09 8.05
C PRO A 60 -5.49 0.77 9.10
N ALA A 61 -5.79 2.03 8.77
CA ALA A 61 -6.56 2.91 9.65
C ALA A 61 -8.01 2.44 9.86
N ASN A 62 -8.55 1.61 8.97
CA ASN A 62 -9.88 1.02 9.15
C ASN A 62 -9.87 -0.16 10.12
N SER A 63 -8.79 -0.94 10.19
CA SER A 63 -8.63 -2.02 11.18
C SER A 63 -8.60 -1.46 12.61
N LEU A 64 -7.95 -0.32 12.82
CA LEU A 64 -7.89 0.36 14.13
C LEU A 64 -9.27 0.84 14.62
N LYS A 65 -10.18 1.20 13.71
CA LYS A 65 -11.54 1.64 14.07
C LYS A 65 -12.43 0.48 14.52
N LYS A 66 -12.11 -0.76 14.13
CA LYS A 66 -12.90 -1.94 14.44
C LYS A 66 -12.60 -2.53 15.83
N SER A 67 -11.45 -2.18 16.41
CA SER A 67 -11.02 -2.64 17.74
C SER A 67 -11.38 -1.67 18.89
N ALA A 68 -12.10 -0.59 18.61
CA ALA A 68 -12.51 0.43 19.60
C ALA A 68 -14.02 0.41 19.90
N ALA A 69 -14.71 -0.71 19.62
CA ALA A 69 -16.14 -0.90 19.84
C ALA A 69 -16.40 -1.95 20.93
#